data_AF-A0A4Q2LGR3-F1
#
_entry.id   AF-A0A4Q2LGR3-F1
#
_cell.length_a   1.000
_cell.length_b   1.000
_cell.length_c   1.000
_cell.angle_alpha   90.00
_cell.angle_beta   90.00
_cell.angle_gamma   90.00
#
_symmetry.space_group_name_H-M   'P 1'
#
loop_
_entity.id
_entity.type
_entity.pdbx_description
1 polymer ?
#
loop_
_entity_poly.entity_id
_entity_poly.type
_entity_poly.pdbx_seq_one_letter_code
_entity_poly.pdbx_strand_id
1 'polypeptide(L)'
;MMNVMVRAWEIARAAVVKFGGKVKEYFPQALIMAWKEAKQNGVQTHQWTNARGMKVTLVAEHITKKEWKDDWGVVHFKADNWVYVRSIKIGNMEFNSHISRSRVDGKPVVDAGERVVNGARKKILVMLPDDVHTAVWGEYDRIEAAKNARRAAREEAERKDLAVKISNGYCTRCHSYCYGDCR
;
A
#
# COMPACT_ATOMS: atom_id res chain seq x y z
N MET A 1 16.60 2.97 0.36
CA MET A 1 16.57 3.89 -0.81
C MET A 1 17.86 3.70 -1.58
N MET A 2 17.81 3.46 -2.90
CA MET A 2 19.01 3.28 -3.71
C MET A 2 19.67 4.63 -3.98
N ASN A 3 20.99 4.74 -3.84
CA ASN A 3 21.71 5.96 -4.21
C ASN A 3 21.85 6.02 -5.74
N VAL A 4 21.02 6.87 -6.37
CA VAL A 4 20.93 7.01 -7.83
C VAL A 4 22.28 7.33 -8.46
N MET A 5 23.10 8.16 -7.82
CA MET A 5 24.41 8.57 -8.34
C MET A 5 25.40 7.40 -8.38
N VAL A 6 25.42 6.60 -7.31
CA VAL A 6 26.27 5.39 -7.23
C VAL A 6 25.86 4.40 -8.32
N ARG A 7 24.55 4.18 -8.49
CA ARG A 7 24.06 3.26 -9.51
C ARG A 7 24.35 3.75 -10.93
N ALA A 8 24.15 5.03 -11.20
CA ALA A 8 24.48 5.63 -12.49
C ALA A 8 25.97 5.48 -12.81
N TRP A 9 26.84 5.63 -11.80
CA TRP A 9 28.27 5.42 -11.95
C TRP A 9 28.63 3.97 -12.30
N GLU A 10 27.99 2.98 -11.65
CA GLU A 10 28.17 1.56 -11.97
C GLU A 10 27.76 1.23 -13.42
N ILE A 11 26.58 1.70 -13.84
CA ILE A 11 26.06 1.47 -15.19
C ILE A 11 26.98 2.10 -16.23
N ALA A 12 27.45 3.33 -16.00
CA ALA A 12 28.37 4.01 -16.90
C ALA A 12 29.74 3.29 -16.99
N ARG A 13 30.27 2.77 -15.87
CA ARG A 13 31.50 1.97 -15.87
C ARG A 13 31.33 0.65 -16.62
N ALA A 14 30.21 -0.04 -16.42
CA ALA A 14 29.91 -1.27 -17.14
C ALA A 14 29.80 -1.03 -18.66
N ALA A 15 29.25 0.11 -19.07
CA ALA A 15 29.20 0.51 -20.47
C ALA A 15 30.59 0.76 -21.06
N VAL A 16 31.48 1.44 -20.33
CA VAL A 16 32.88 1.65 -20.75
C VAL A 16 33.62 0.32 -20.95
N VAL A 17 33.42 -0.67 -20.07
CA VAL A 17 34.05 -1.99 -20.21
C VAL A 17 33.54 -2.73 -21.44
N LYS A 18 32.26 -2.58 -21.80
CA LYS A 18 31.64 -3.28 -22.94
C LYS A 18 31.88 -2.60 -24.28
N PHE A 19 31.86 -1.27 -24.30
CA PHE A 19 31.80 -0.48 -25.54
C PHE A 19 33.02 0.43 -25.73
N GLY A 20 33.91 0.53 -24.74
CA GLY A 20 35.04 1.47 -24.75
C GLY A 20 34.59 2.92 -24.52
N GLY A 21 35.51 3.88 -24.66
CA GLY A 21 35.22 5.32 -24.48
C GLY A 21 35.37 5.83 -23.04
N LYS A 22 34.81 7.00 -22.75
CA LYS A 22 34.93 7.67 -21.44
C LYS A 22 33.61 7.61 -20.67
N VAL A 23 33.69 7.43 -19.35
CA VAL A 23 32.51 7.35 -18.45
C VAL A 23 31.55 8.54 -18.64
N LYS A 24 32.09 9.75 -18.83
CA LYS A 24 31.30 10.99 -19.03
C LYS A 24 30.36 10.94 -20.24
N GLU A 25 30.65 10.10 -21.23
CA GLU A 25 29.85 9.96 -22.45
C GLU A 25 28.61 9.09 -22.21
N TYR A 26 28.71 8.12 -21.29
CA TYR A 26 27.61 7.23 -20.91
C TYR A 26 26.83 7.72 -19.68
N PHE A 27 27.41 8.65 -18.92
CA PHE A 27 26.84 9.10 -17.64
C PHE A 27 25.41 9.65 -17.75
N PRO A 28 25.04 10.47 -18.76
CA PRO A 28 23.66 10.96 -18.90
C PRO A 28 22.64 9.82 -19.05
N GLN A 29 22.95 8.84 -19.91
CA GLN A 29 22.06 7.69 -20.15
C GLN A 29 22.01 6.75 -18.94
N ALA A 30 23.15 6.55 -18.28
CA ALA A 30 23.23 5.81 -17.03
C ALA A 30 22.39 6.45 -15.92
N LEU A 31 22.36 7.78 -15.85
CA LEU A 31 21.53 8.52 -14.90
C LEU A 31 20.04 8.30 -15.16
N ILE A 32 19.62 8.33 -16.43
CA ILE A 32 18.22 8.05 -16.82
C ILE A 32 17.82 6.62 -16.41
N MET A 33 18.70 5.64 -16.66
CA MET A 33 18.46 4.25 -16.27
C MET A 33 18.39 4.09 -14.75
N ALA A 34 19.34 4.68 -14.01
CA ALA A 34 19.36 4.62 -12.55
C ALA A 34 18.13 5.30 -11.92
N TRP A 35 17.65 6.42 -12.47
CA TRP A 35 16.40 7.05 -12.05
C TRP A 35 15.18 6.21 -12.35
N LYS A 36 15.17 5.49 -13.49
CA LYS A 36 14.10 4.56 -13.83
C LYS A 36 14.06 3.38 -12.85
N GLU A 37 15.20 2.77 -12.54
CA GLU A 37 15.33 1.73 -11.52
C GLU A 37 14.91 2.25 -10.14
N ALA A 38 15.36 3.45 -9.75
CA ALA A 38 15.00 4.05 -8.47
C ALA A 38 13.50 4.36 -8.33
N LYS A 39 12.84 4.77 -9.42
CA LYS A 39 11.38 4.98 -9.44
C LYS A 39 10.60 3.66 -9.49
N GLN A 40 11.22 2.57 -9.95
CA GLN A 40 10.63 1.24 -9.96
C GLN A 40 10.84 0.48 -8.64
N ASN A 41 11.79 0.90 -7.81
CA ASN A 41 11.99 0.36 -6.47
C ASN A 41 10.75 0.63 -5.61
N GLY A 42 9.86 -0.36 -5.53
CA GLY A 42 8.58 -0.31 -4.82
C GLY A 42 7.39 -0.64 -5.70
N VAL A 43 7.52 -0.54 -7.03
CA VAL A 43 6.46 -0.87 -7.99
C VAL A 43 6.55 -2.34 -8.39
N GLN A 44 5.61 -3.13 -7.90
CA GLN A 44 5.47 -4.55 -8.20
C GLN A 44 4.50 -4.74 -9.37
N THR A 45 4.91 -5.54 -10.35
CA THR A 45 4.05 -5.92 -11.48
C THR A 45 3.68 -7.39 -11.35
N HIS A 46 2.38 -7.68 -11.31
CA HIS A 46 1.85 -9.04 -11.19
C HIS A 46 1.00 -9.37 -12.41
N GLN A 47 1.13 -10.60 -12.91
CA GLN A 47 0.39 -11.07 -14.07
C GLN A 47 -0.30 -12.39 -13.76
N TRP A 48 -1.58 -12.50 -14.13
CA TRP A 48 -2.33 -13.75 -14.03
C TRP A 48 -3.37 -13.86 -15.14
N THR A 49 -3.99 -15.03 -15.25
CA THR A 49 -5.11 -15.26 -16.18
C THR A 49 -6.40 -15.34 -15.39
N ASN A 50 -7.42 -14.58 -15.81
CA ASN A 50 -8.73 -14.62 -15.17
C ASN A 50 -9.54 -15.84 -15.63
N ALA A 51 -10.68 -16.10 -14.98
CA ALA A 51 -11.57 -17.22 -15.32
C ALA A 51 -12.14 -17.17 -16.77
N ARG A 52 -12.05 -16.02 -17.44
CA ARG A 52 -12.47 -15.83 -18.83
C ARG A 52 -11.31 -15.97 -19.83
N GLY A 53 -10.13 -16.42 -19.38
CA GLY A 53 -8.94 -16.58 -20.21
C GLY A 53 -8.21 -15.28 -20.57
N MET A 54 -8.62 -14.13 -20.02
CA MET A 54 -7.96 -12.85 -20.29
C MET A 54 -6.74 -12.67 -19.38
N LYS A 55 -5.64 -12.19 -19.95
CA LYS A 55 -4.45 -11.78 -19.20
C LYS A 55 -4.74 -10.51 -18.40
N VAL A 56 -4.42 -10.54 -17.12
CA VAL A 56 -4.51 -9.39 -16.22
C VAL A 56 -3.10 -9.01 -15.78
N THR A 57 -2.78 -7.73 -15.86
CA THR A 57 -1.52 -7.15 -15.36
C THR A 57 -1.87 -6.09 -14.31
N LEU A 58 -1.41 -6.27 -13.08
CA LEU A 58 -1.57 -5.32 -11.99
C LEU A 58 -0.23 -4.66 -11.71
N VAL A 59 -0.22 -3.34 -11.64
CA VAL A 59 0.94 -2.54 -11.23
C VAL A 59 0.59 -1.87 -9.92
N ALA A 60 1.22 -2.32 -8.83
CA ALA A 60 0.96 -1.85 -7.48
C ALA A 60 2.25 -1.40 -6.80
N GLU A 61 2.14 -0.47 -5.86
CA GLU A 61 3.24 0.06 -5.06
C GLU A 61 2.88 0.00 -3.59
N HIS A 62 3.72 -0.63 -2.78
CA HIS A 62 3.56 -0.62 -1.33
C HIS A 62 4.30 0.57 -0.75
N ILE A 63 3.55 1.49 -0.14
CA ILE A 63 4.11 2.70 0.44
C ILE A 63 3.97 2.55 1.96
N THR A 64 5.11 2.46 2.64
CA THR A 64 5.17 2.23 4.10
C THR A 64 5.67 3.45 4.89
N LYS A 65 6.27 4.43 4.21
CA LYS A 65 6.84 5.62 4.85
C LYS A 65 6.60 6.83 3.97
N LYS A 66 5.91 7.83 4.51
CA LYS A 66 5.86 9.16 3.91
C LYS A 66 6.83 10.05 4.68
N GLU A 67 7.77 10.61 3.94
CA GLU A 67 8.73 11.59 4.43
C GLU A 67 8.26 12.98 4.01
N TRP A 68 8.26 13.94 4.94
CA TRP A 68 8.16 15.35 4.60
C TRP A 68 9.18 16.14 5.40
N LYS A 69 9.63 17.24 4.81
CA LYS A 69 10.56 18.17 5.43
C LYS A 69 9.75 19.39 5.86
N ASP A 70 9.90 19.83 7.10
CA ASP A 70 9.32 21.10 7.54
C ASP A 70 10.18 22.29 7.06
N ASP A 71 9.66 23.50 7.26
CA ASP A 71 10.32 24.74 6.87
C ASP A 71 11.68 24.96 7.58
N TRP A 72 11.92 24.25 8.68
CA TRP A 72 13.15 24.27 9.48
C TRP A 72 14.16 23.20 9.06
N GLY A 73 13.81 22.42 8.04
CA GLY A 73 14.66 21.39 7.48
C GLY A 73 14.69 20.07 8.26
N VAL A 74 13.81 19.89 9.23
CA VAL A 74 13.65 18.63 9.98
C VAL A 74 12.84 17.65 9.13
N VAL A 75 13.33 16.42 9.04
CA VAL A 75 12.63 15.34 8.31
C VAL A 75 11.69 14.63 9.28
N HIS A 76 10.40 14.70 8.98
CA HIS A 76 9.36 13.97 9.71
C HIS A 76 8.99 12.70 8.96
N PHE A 77 8.70 11.64 9.73
CA PHE A 77 8.28 10.35 9.20
C PHE A 77 6.87 10.04 9.70
N LYS A 78 5.95 9.72 8.79
CA LYS A 78 4.66 9.13 9.13
C LYS A 78 4.63 7.70 8.64
N ALA A 79 4.34 6.80 9.58
CA ALA A 79 4.06 5.41 9.29
C ALA A 79 2.66 5.29 8.68
N ASP A 80 2.55 5.64 7.40
CA ASP A 80 1.38 5.35 6.59
C ASP A 80 1.61 3.99 5.92
N ASN A 81 0.73 3.03 6.20
CA ASN A 81 0.73 1.73 5.55
C ASN A 81 -0.41 1.74 4.55
N TRP A 82 -0.11 1.84 3.26
CA TRP A 82 -1.11 1.81 2.18
C TRP A 82 -0.52 1.18 0.93
N VAL A 83 -1.37 0.48 0.19
CA VAL A 83 -1.03 -0.10 -1.11
C VAL A 83 -1.67 0.78 -2.17
N TYR A 84 -0.83 1.36 -3.02
CA TYR A 84 -1.27 2.19 -4.14
C TYR A 84 -1.25 1.39 -5.42
N VAL A 85 -2.44 1.12 -6.00
CA VAL A 85 -2.53 0.47 -7.31
C VAL A 85 -2.46 1.54 -8.38
N ARG A 86 -1.37 1.53 -9.17
CA ARG A 86 -1.11 2.50 -10.25
C ARG A 86 -1.98 2.23 -11.47
N SER A 87 -2.04 0.97 -11.89
CA SER A 87 -2.88 0.55 -13.00
C SER A 87 -3.23 -0.92 -12.93
N ILE A 88 -4.34 -1.27 -13.57
CA ILE A 88 -4.70 -2.65 -13.87
C ILE A 88 -5.08 -2.75 -15.34
N LYS A 89 -4.44 -3.68 -16.04
CA LYS A 89 -4.72 -4.00 -17.45
C LYS A 89 -5.41 -5.34 -17.54
N ILE A 90 -6.52 -5.42 -18.26
CA ILE A 90 -7.32 -6.64 -18.47
C ILE A 90 -7.47 -6.81 -19.99
N GLY A 91 -6.70 -7.73 -20.57
CA GLY A 91 -6.59 -7.84 -22.02
C GLY A 91 -6.08 -6.54 -22.64
N ASN A 92 -6.90 -5.92 -23.50
CA ASN A 92 -6.59 -4.64 -24.15
C ASN A 92 -7.10 -3.41 -23.37
N MET A 93 -7.76 -3.61 -22.23
CA MET A 93 -8.31 -2.53 -21.42
C MET A 93 -7.34 -2.15 -20.32
N GLU A 94 -7.10 -0.86 -20.11
CA GLU A 94 -6.25 -0.34 -19.03
C GLU A 94 -7.07 0.61 -18.15
N PHE A 95 -6.97 0.43 -16.84
CA PHE A 95 -7.64 1.21 -15.82
C PHE A 95 -6.57 1.82 -14.93
N ASN A 96 -6.64 3.15 -14.71
CA ASN A 96 -5.60 3.93 -14.03
C ASN A 96 -6.13 4.75 -12.85
N SER A 97 -7.42 4.64 -12.54
CA SER A 97 -8.07 5.41 -11.49
C SER A 97 -9.13 4.58 -10.76
N HIS A 98 -9.37 4.93 -9.50
CA HIS A 98 -10.40 4.30 -8.64
C HIS A 98 -10.23 2.78 -8.47
N ILE A 99 -8.99 2.30 -8.46
CA ILE A 99 -8.70 0.88 -8.25
C ILE A 99 -8.66 0.61 -6.76
N SER A 100 -9.52 -0.28 -6.27
CA SER A 100 -9.58 -0.63 -4.85
C SER A 100 -9.63 -2.13 -4.64
N ARG A 101 -9.15 -2.57 -3.49
CA ARG A 101 -9.31 -3.95 -3.05
C ARG A 101 -10.65 -4.09 -2.34
N SER A 102 -11.46 -5.03 -2.81
CA SER A 102 -12.75 -5.39 -2.25
C SER A 102 -12.80 -6.89 -1.95
N ARG A 103 -13.87 -7.33 -1.25
CA ARG A 103 -14.16 -8.74 -1.08
C ARG A 103 -15.55 -9.05 -1.62
N VAL A 104 -15.67 -10.14 -2.36
CA VAL A 104 -16.95 -10.70 -2.83
C VAL A 104 -16.98 -12.15 -2.37
N ASP A 105 -18.00 -12.51 -1.59
CA ASP A 105 -18.15 -13.84 -0.99
C ASP A 105 -16.89 -14.30 -0.23
N GLY A 106 -16.26 -13.37 0.49
CA GLY A 106 -15.03 -13.62 1.26
C GLY A 106 -13.74 -13.69 0.42
N LYS A 107 -13.83 -13.73 -0.91
CA LYS A 107 -12.67 -13.80 -1.82
C LYS A 107 -12.15 -12.40 -2.18
N PRO A 108 -10.82 -12.19 -2.24
CA PRO A 108 -10.26 -10.90 -2.62
C PRO A 108 -10.51 -10.63 -4.10
N VAL A 109 -10.99 -9.42 -4.38
CA VAL A 109 -11.18 -8.92 -5.75
C VAL A 109 -10.59 -7.53 -5.89
N VAL A 110 -10.15 -7.19 -7.09
CA VAL A 110 -9.80 -5.83 -7.48
C VAL A 110 -11.02 -5.21 -8.17
N ASP A 111 -11.53 -4.13 -7.60
CA ASP A 111 -12.54 -3.28 -8.23
C ASP A 111 -11.81 -2.24 -9.10
N ALA A 112 -11.98 -2.35 -10.42
CA ALA A 112 -11.39 -1.46 -11.42
C ALA A 112 -12.38 -0.34 -11.85
N GLY A 113 -13.45 -0.12 -11.08
CA GLY A 113 -14.45 0.91 -11.33
C GLY A 113 -15.60 0.44 -12.23
N GLU A 114 -16.37 1.40 -12.74
CA GLU A 114 -17.56 1.15 -13.55
C GLU A 114 -17.33 1.43 -15.03
N ARG A 115 -17.96 0.62 -15.89
CA ARG A 115 -18.00 0.87 -17.34
C ARG A 115 -19.40 0.61 -17.89
N VAL A 116 -19.80 1.39 -18.88
CA VAL A 116 -21.03 1.14 -19.63
C VAL A 116 -20.80 -0.04 -20.56
N VAL A 117 -21.56 -1.13 -20.35
CA VAL A 117 -21.58 -2.32 -21.20
C VAL A 117 -23.03 -2.53 -21.62
N ASN A 118 -23.30 -2.45 -22.92
CA ASN A 118 -24.65 -2.57 -23.50
C ASN A 118 -25.66 -1.60 -22.85
N GLY A 119 -25.28 -0.33 -22.68
CA GLY A 119 -26.16 0.70 -22.11
C GLY A 119 -26.31 0.67 -20.58
N ALA A 120 -25.82 -0.37 -19.90
CA ALA A 120 -25.86 -0.46 -18.43
C ALA A 120 -24.47 -0.23 -17.82
N ARG A 121 -24.40 0.56 -16.74
CA ARG A 121 -23.16 0.67 -15.93
C ARG A 121 -22.93 -0.63 -15.18
N LYS A 122 -21.77 -1.24 -15.38
CA LYS A 122 -21.34 -2.47 -14.70
C LYS A 122 -20.00 -2.23 -14.02
N LYS A 123 -19.87 -2.67 -12.77
CA LYS A 123 -18.59 -2.73 -12.08
C LYS A 123 -17.70 -3.80 -12.69
N ILE A 124 -16.43 -3.44 -12.88
CA ILE A 124 -15.40 -4.34 -13.39
C ILE A 124 -14.66 -4.92 -12.19
N LEU A 125 -15.13 -6.08 -11.75
CA LEU A 125 -14.50 -6.83 -10.67
C LEU A 125 -13.60 -7.92 -11.27
N VAL A 126 -12.38 -7.97 -10.78
CA VAL A 126 -11.39 -8.99 -11.17
C VAL A 126 -11.04 -9.82 -9.96
N MET A 127 -11.22 -11.15 -10.06
CA MET A 127 -10.72 -12.06 -9.04
C MET A 127 -9.22 -11.93 -8.92
N LEU A 128 -8.77 -11.76 -7.69
CA LEU A 128 -7.37 -11.68 -7.33
C LEU A 128 -6.92 -13.05 -6.81
N PRO A 129 -5.97 -13.71 -7.47
CA PRO A 129 -5.37 -14.95 -6.97
C PRO A 129 -4.71 -14.76 -5.60
N ASP A 130 -4.71 -15.79 -4.76
CA ASP A 130 -4.18 -15.73 -3.40
C ASP A 130 -2.69 -15.43 -3.34
N ASP A 131 -1.91 -15.91 -4.33
CA ASP A 131 -0.48 -15.62 -4.48
C ASP A 131 -0.24 -14.13 -4.79
N VAL A 132 -1.02 -13.57 -5.71
CA VAL A 132 -0.94 -12.14 -6.06
C VAL A 132 -1.44 -11.29 -4.89
N HIS A 133 -2.50 -11.71 -4.21
CA HIS A 133 -3.02 -11.02 -3.03
C HIS A 133 -1.99 -10.98 -1.90
N THR A 134 -1.38 -12.12 -1.60
CA THR A 134 -0.34 -12.22 -0.56
C THR A 134 0.88 -11.39 -0.94
N ALA A 135 1.30 -11.39 -2.20
CA ALA A 135 2.46 -10.64 -2.64
C ALA A 135 2.26 -9.11 -2.55
N VAL A 136 1.07 -8.62 -2.91
CA VAL A 136 0.78 -7.17 -2.97
C VAL A 136 0.30 -6.62 -1.63
N TRP A 137 -0.56 -7.36 -0.92
CA TRP A 137 -1.21 -6.89 0.30
C TRP A 137 -0.83 -7.68 1.57
N GLY A 138 -0.08 -8.79 1.49
CA GLY A 138 0.20 -9.63 2.65
C GLY A 138 0.90 -8.87 3.79
N GLU A 139 1.90 -8.05 3.46
CA GLU A 139 2.58 -7.22 4.45
C GLU A 139 1.68 -6.12 5.02
N TYR A 140 0.86 -5.50 4.15
CA TYR A 140 -0.13 -4.53 4.57
C TYR A 140 -1.12 -5.15 5.58
N ASP A 141 -1.68 -6.32 5.26
CA ASP A 141 -2.65 -7.03 6.08
C ASP A 141 -2.04 -7.47 7.42
N ARG A 142 -0.77 -7.89 7.42
CA ARG A 142 -0.03 -8.23 8.65
C ARG A 142 0.11 -7.04 9.59
N ILE A 143 0.52 -5.88 9.05
CA ILE A 143 0.68 -4.65 9.83
C ILE A 143 -0.68 -4.15 10.35
N GLU A 144 -1.73 -4.16 9.51
CA GLU A 144 -3.08 -3.75 9.94
C GLU A 144 -3.66 -4.70 10.99
N ALA A 145 -3.46 -6.01 10.84
CA ALA A 145 -3.85 -6.99 11.85
C ALA A 145 -3.16 -6.72 13.20
N ALA A 146 -1.86 -6.40 13.20
CA ALA A 146 -1.13 -6.04 14.41
C ALA A 146 -1.64 -4.74 15.05
N LYS A 147 -1.97 -3.71 14.26
CA LYS A 147 -2.58 -2.47 14.76
C LYS A 147 -3.95 -2.72 15.37
N ASN A 148 -4.79 -3.49 14.69
CA ASN A 148 -6.12 -3.83 15.18
C ASN A 148 -6.06 -4.66 16.46
N ALA A 149 -5.12 -5.61 16.56
CA ALA A 149 -4.90 -6.38 17.78
C ALA A 149 -4.47 -5.49 18.96
N ARG A 150 -3.56 -4.52 18.73
CA ARG A 150 -3.16 -3.55 19.77
C ARG A 150 -4.33 -2.68 20.22
N ARG A 151 -5.16 -2.23 19.28
CA ARG A 151 -6.36 -1.44 19.57
C ARG A 151 -7.37 -2.27 20.38
N ALA A 152 -7.65 -3.51 19.97
CA ALA A 152 -8.54 -4.41 20.69
C ALA A 152 -8.04 -4.72 22.11
N ALA A 153 -6.73 -4.95 22.28
CA ALA A 153 -6.13 -5.16 23.60
C ALA A 153 -6.27 -3.92 24.51
N ARG A 154 -6.10 -2.72 23.94
CA ARG A 154 -6.31 -1.47 24.66
C ARG A 154 -7.78 -1.30 25.06
N GLU A 155 -8.71 -1.51 24.14
CA GLU A 155 -10.16 -1.44 24.40
C GLU A 155 -10.58 -2.47 25.47
N GLU A 156 -10.00 -3.67 25.45
CA GLU A 156 -10.22 -4.67 26.49
C GLU A 156 -9.67 -4.24 27.86
N ALA A 157 -8.47 -3.66 27.90
CA ALA A 157 -7.88 -3.14 29.13
C ALA A 157 -8.71 -1.98 29.71
N GLU A 158 -9.14 -1.04 28.87
CA GLU A 158 -10.04 0.06 29.24
C GLU A 158 -11.39 -0.47 29.74
N ARG A 159 -11.94 -1.52 29.13
CA ARG A 159 -13.17 -2.19 29.59
C ARG A 159 -13.00 -2.84 30.97
N LYS A 160 -11.87 -3.49 31.22
CA LYS A 160 -11.57 -4.12 32.53
C LYS A 160 -11.37 -3.05 33.61
N ASP A 161 -10.60 -2.01 33.31
CA ASP A 161 -10.42 -0.87 34.21
C ASP A 161 -11.76 -0.20 34.53
N LEU A 162 -12.61 0.04 33.53
CA LEU A 162 -13.94 0.59 33.73
C LEU A 162 -14.81 -0.32 34.62
N ALA A 163 -14.74 -1.64 34.45
CA ALA A 163 -15.47 -2.57 35.30
C ALA A 163 -15.04 -2.48 36.77
N VAL A 164 -13.74 -2.36 37.03
CA VAL A 164 -13.18 -2.16 38.39
C VAL A 164 -13.60 -0.80 38.97
N LYS A 165 -13.59 0.25 38.14
CA LYS A 165 -14.08 1.57 38.55
C LYS A 165 -15.55 1.51 38.93
N ILE A 166 -16.38 0.87 38.12
CA ILE A 166 -17.81 0.69 38.40
C ILE A 166 -18.03 -0.07 39.70
N SER A 167 -17.28 -1.16 39.96
CA SER A 167 -17.38 -1.88 41.23
C SER A 167 -16.98 -1.01 42.43
N ASN A 168 -16.08 -0.04 42.23
CA ASN A 168 -15.66 0.92 43.25
C ASN A 168 -16.56 2.16 43.34
N GLY A 169 -17.75 2.14 42.71
CA GLY A 169 -18.73 3.22 42.81
C GLY A 169 -18.62 4.31 41.72
N TYR A 170 -17.84 4.08 40.66
CA TYR A 170 -17.80 4.96 39.49
C TYR A 170 -19.10 4.84 38.67
N CYS A 171 -19.70 5.97 38.34
CA CYS A 171 -20.88 6.05 37.50
C CYS A 171 -20.52 6.54 36.10
N THR A 172 -20.87 5.74 35.08
CA THR A 172 -20.65 6.06 33.66
C THR A 172 -21.53 7.21 33.15
N ARG A 173 -22.60 7.56 33.87
CA ARG A 173 -23.52 8.66 33.50
C ARG A 173 -23.01 10.03 33.93
N CYS A 174 -22.52 10.16 35.16
CA CYS A 174 -21.93 11.41 35.67
C CYS A 174 -20.39 11.46 35.55
N HIS A 175 -19.76 10.40 35.05
CA HIS A 175 -18.30 10.26 34.92
C HIS A 175 -17.52 10.51 36.24
N SER A 176 -18.15 10.26 37.40
CA SER A 176 -17.59 10.47 38.74
C SER A 176 -17.89 9.28 39.67
N TYR A 177 -17.16 9.19 40.79
CA TYR A 177 -17.47 8.24 41.86
C TYR A 177 -18.56 8.83 42.75
N CYS A 178 -19.75 8.24 42.73
CA CYS A 178 -20.91 8.85 43.37
C CYS A 178 -21.73 7.90 44.27
N TYR A 179 -21.32 6.63 44.43
CA TYR A 179 -21.89 5.67 45.42
C TYR A 179 -23.44 5.59 45.53
N GLY A 180 -24.19 6.01 44.50
CA GLY A 180 -25.66 6.03 44.50
C GLY A 180 -26.32 7.41 44.45
N ASP A 181 -25.57 8.51 44.60
CA ASP A 181 -26.10 9.89 44.62
C ASP A 181 -26.17 10.57 43.23
N CYS A 182 -26.01 9.81 42.15
CA CYS A 182 -26.07 10.36 40.80
C CYS A 182 -27.54 10.69 40.45
N ARG A 183 -27.95 11.95 40.64
CA ARG A 183 -29.24 12.50 40.16
C ARG A 183 -29.27 12.64 38.64
#